data_AF-A0A968YS59-F1
#
_entry.id   AF-A0A968YS59-F1
#
_cell.length_a   1.000
_cell.length_b   1.000
_cell.length_c   1.000
_cell.angle_alpha   90.00
_cell.angle_beta   90.00
_cell.angle_gamma   90.00
#
_symmetry.space_group_name_H-M   'P 1'
#
loop_
_entity.id
_entity.type
_entity.pdbx_description
1 polymer ?
#
loop_
_entity_poly.entity_id
_entity_poly.type
_entity_poly.pdbx_seq_one_letter_code
_entity_poly.pdbx_strand_id
1 'polypeptide(L)'
;MYMNGVSLSSLIVAEPGQSYQSEKLVNRWIEVLVDCPGGSGLYTYRLPAQLEVKPGDILSVPFGAQLLGGIAIRFLTQPPVDLPLEKVRNVEDVVSVGFFPSNYWELLNRVAAYYYTPLIQVIRVALPPGLLGRSQRRIRLVKRAEGVGEVRGAGGEGGENTSSSVSFLSSAAQQILKLLQAQADGDYSFAYLQRQVKAAYQGVRELQRRGLVESYLEPPRLTRPKQQKAVTLIGSTFEHDLTIRQREVLEVLRRRGGELWQSTLLQICSASTSILKTLEQKGYIVIQEREVLRTPPVFPPLADGMQGDASAVEQTKILTSAQSQALGVITHLEGCATVLLHGVTGSGKTEVYLQAITPLLAKGKSALVLVPEIGLTPQLTDRFRARFGNKVSVYHSALSDGERYDTWRQMLTGEPQVVIGTRSAVFAPLPNLGLIILDEEHDSSFKQDSLIPNYHARTVAQWRAELENYPLVLGSATPSLETWVSVGEAGRTRGQGDKETTGQGDKETTGQGDKETT
;
A
#
# COMPACT_ATOMS: atom_id res chain seq x y z
N MET A 1 0.05 -49.45 -67.00
CA MET A 1 0.99 -50.35 -66.30
C MET A 1 0.99 -49.97 -64.83
N TYR A 2 0.55 -50.86 -63.96
CA TYR A 2 0.76 -50.70 -62.51
C TYR A 2 2.26 -50.78 -62.22
N MET A 3 2.79 -49.82 -61.46
CA MET A 3 3.86 -50.09 -60.52
C MET A 3 3.52 -49.46 -59.17
N ASN A 4 3.35 -50.35 -58.21
CA ASN A 4 3.19 -50.10 -56.79
C ASN A 4 4.47 -49.51 -56.19
N GLY A 5 4.28 -48.69 -55.15
CA GLY A 5 5.18 -48.67 -54.01
C GLY A 5 6.46 -47.87 -54.14
N VAL A 6 6.35 -46.55 -54.12
CA VAL A 6 7.38 -45.71 -53.49
C VAL A 6 6.68 -44.68 -52.61
N SER A 7 6.73 -44.90 -51.30
CA SER A 7 6.38 -43.93 -50.28
C SER A 7 7.47 -42.87 -50.23
N LEU A 8 7.32 -41.80 -51.02
CA LEU A 8 8.09 -40.57 -50.81
C LEU A 8 7.37 -39.75 -49.74
N SER A 9 7.96 -39.78 -48.54
CA SER A 9 7.72 -38.88 -47.42
C SER A 9 7.20 -37.51 -47.87
N SER A 10 6.04 -37.11 -47.34
CA SER A 10 5.51 -35.75 -47.49
C SER A 10 6.56 -34.75 -47.01
N LEU A 11 7.10 -33.96 -47.95
CA LEU A 11 7.79 -32.72 -47.68
C LEU A 11 6.92 -31.88 -46.72
N ILE A 12 7.33 -31.77 -45.46
CA ILE A 12 6.74 -30.84 -44.52
C ILE A 12 7.42 -29.50 -44.78
N VAL A 13 6.75 -28.64 -45.54
CA VAL A 13 7.08 -27.22 -45.60
C VAL A 13 6.58 -26.58 -44.30
N ALA A 14 7.49 -26.09 -43.48
CA ALA A 14 7.16 -25.31 -42.29
C ALA A 14 6.80 -23.88 -42.73
N GLU A 15 5.52 -23.61 -42.95
CA GLU A 15 5.03 -22.23 -42.91
C GLU A 15 4.76 -21.85 -41.45
N PRO A 16 5.15 -20.65 -40.99
CA PRO A 16 4.74 -20.15 -39.69
C PRO A 16 3.24 -19.86 -39.75
N GLY A 17 2.43 -20.85 -39.36
CA GLY A 17 1.00 -20.70 -39.17
C GLY A 17 0.72 -19.76 -38.00
N GLN A 18 0.82 -18.45 -38.24
CA GLN A 18 0.07 -17.50 -37.45
C GLN A 18 -1.41 -17.76 -37.74
N SER A 19 -2.09 -18.35 -36.76
CA SER A 19 -3.54 -18.28 -36.70
C SER A 19 -3.94 -16.81 -36.61
N TYR A 20 -4.38 -16.22 -37.71
CA TYR A 20 -5.17 -14.99 -37.69
C TYR A 20 -6.51 -15.30 -37.01
N GLN A 21 -6.54 -15.29 -35.68
CA GLN A 21 -7.77 -15.12 -34.93
C GLN A 21 -8.13 -13.63 -34.94
N SER A 22 -8.75 -13.20 -36.05
CA SER A 22 -9.60 -12.02 -36.03
C SER A 22 -10.95 -12.38 -35.40
N GLU A 23 -10.95 -12.83 -34.15
CA GLU A 23 -12.18 -12.95 -33.37
C GLU A 23 -12.25 -11.75 -32.42
N LYS A 24 -13.22 -10.87 -32.71
CA LYS A 24 -13.67 -9.84 -31.79
C LYS A 24 -13.73 -10.43 -30.38
N LEU A 25 -13.02 -9.84 -29.42
CA LEU A 25 -13.14 -10.13 -27.98
C LEU A 25 -14.53 -9.71 -27.50
N VAL A 26 -15.55 -10.50 -27.85
CA VAL A 26 -16.95 -10.28 -27.48
C VAL A 26 -17.16 -10.93 -26.12
N ASN A 27 -17.14 -10.07 -25.09
CA ASN A 27 -17.51 -10.36 -23.69
C ASN A 27 -16.42 -11.01 -22.83
N ARG A 28 -15.54 -10.16 -22.30
CA ARG A 28 -14.67 -10.49 -21.17
C ARG A 28 -15.45 -10.24 -19.88
N TRP A 29 -15.54 -11.23 -19.01
CA TRP A 29 -16.21 -11.13 -17.71
C TRP A 29 -15.19 -11.26 -16.58
N ILE A 30 -15.45 -10.57 -15.48
CA ILE A 30 -14.57 -10.59 -14.31
C ILE A 30 -15.38 -10.67 -13.03
N GLU A 31 -14.93 -11.50 -12.08
CA GLU A 31 -15.44 -11.47 -10.71
C GLU A 31 -14.66 -10.47 -9.89
N VAL A 32 -15.40 -9.58 -9.24
CA VAL A 32 -14.87 -8.50 -8.43
C VAL A 32 -15.37 -8.69 -7.01
N LEU A 33 -14.44 -8.70 -6.05
CA LEU A 33 -14.77 -8.67 -4.63
C LEU A 33 -15.10 -7.23 -4.25
N VAL A 34 -16.36 -6.97 -3.90
CA VAL A 34 -16.87 -5.62 -3.60
C VAL A 34 -17.12 -5.48 -2.10
N ASP A 35 -16.62 -4.38 -1.53
CA ASP A 35 -16.84 -4.00 -0.14
C ASP A 35 -18.17 -3.22 0.01
N CYS A 36 -19.29 -3.94 0.10
CA CYS A 36 -20.61 -3.35 0.26
C CYS A 36 -21.08 -3.22 1.73
N PRO A 37 -21.95 -2.25 2.07
CA PRO A 37 -22.56 -2.20 3.40
C PRO A 37 -23.42 -3.45 3.66
N GLY A 38 -23.15 -4.18 4.74
CA GLY A 38 -23.92 -5.36 5.16
C GLY A 38 -23.34 -6.72 4.75
N GLY A 39 -22.20 -6.75 4.04
CA GLY A 39 -21.50 -7.99 3.70
C GLY A 39 -20.40 -7.79 2.65
N SER A 40 -19.78 -8.88 2.23
CA SER A 40 -18.86 -8.89 1.09
C SER A 40 -19.27 -9.99 0.13
N GLY A 41 -19.29 -9.69 -1.16
CA GLY A 41 -19.67 -10.65 -2.18
C GLY A 41 -18.74 -10.57 -3.37
N LEU A 42 -18.59 -11.70 -4.06
CA LEU A 42 -18.09 -11.74 -5.42
C LEU A 42 -19.23 -11.33 -6.35
N TYR A 43 -18.98 -10.35 -7.19
CA TYR A 43 -19.95 -9.87 -8.17
C TYR A 43 -19.34 -9.92 -9.56
N THR A 44 -20.12 -10.38 -10.53
CA THR A 44 -19.69 -10.45 -11.93
C THR A 44 -19.91 -9.11 -12.62
N TYR A 45 -18.86 -8.61 -13.29
CA TYR A 45 -18.88 -7.41 -14.11
C TYR A 45 -18.42 -7.73 -15.53
N ARG A 46 -18.87 -6.90 -16.48
CA ARG A 46 -18.37 -6.92 -17.85
C ARG A 46 -17.15 -6.04 -17.96
N LEU A 47 -16.10 -6.53 -18.62
CA LEU A 47 -14.88 -5.77 -18.86
C LEU A 47 -14.93 -5.12 -20.26
N PRO A 48 -14.92 -3.77 -20.35
CA PRO A 48 -14.80 -3.06 -21.62
C PRO A 48 -13.51 -3.47 -22.37
N ALA A 49 -13.57 -3.52 -23.71
CA ALA A 49 -12.43 -3.91 -24.53
C ALA A 49 -11.19 -3.00 -24.38
N GLN A 50 -11.39 -1.77 -23.91
CA GLN A 50 -10.37 -0.75 -23.72
C GLN A 50 -9.61 -0.90 -22.39
N LEU A 51 -10.17 -1.64 -21.41
CA LEU A 51 -9.57 -1.79 -20.10
C LEU A 51 -8.74 -3.08 -20.04
N GLU A 52 -7.45 -2.93 -19.76
CA GLU A 52 -6.59 -4.04 -19.37
C GLU A 52 -6.63 -4.18 -17.84
N VAL A 53 -7.07 -5.36 -17.39
CA VAL A 53 -7.16 -5.69 -15.97
C VAL A 53 -6.39 -6.99 -15.74
N LYS A 54 -5.83 -7.15 -14.55
CA LYS A 54 -5.25 -8.38 -14.03
C LYS A 54 -5.90 -8.74 -12.68
N PRO A 55 -5.96 -10.03 -12.32
CA PRO A 55 -6.29 -10.42 -10.95
C PRO A 55 -5.41 -9.70 -9.93
N GLY A 56 -6.01 -9.18 -8.86
CA GLY A 56 -5.36 -8.34 -7.85
C GLY A 56 -5.47 -6.84 -8.09
N ASP A 57 -5.89 -6.39 -9.28
CA ASP A 57 -6.10 -4.97 -9.55
C ASP A 57 -7.27 -4.41 -8.74
N ILE A 58 -7.15 -3.13 -8.35
CA ILE A 58 -8.23 -2.39 -7.71
C ILE A 58 -9.04 -1.69 -8.81
N LEU A 59 -10.34 -1.96 -8.84
CA LEU A 59 -11.27 -1.48 -9.84
C LEU A 59 -12.27 -0.50 -9.22
N SER A 60 -12.75 0.45 -10.02
CA SER A 60 -13.95 1.23 -9.73
C SER A 60 -15.14 0.56 -10.40
N VAL A 61 -16.09 0.09 -9.60
CA VAL A 61 -17.26 -0.64 -10.08
C VAL A 61 -18.57 -0.05 -9.60
N PRO A 62 -19.62 -0.03 -10.44
CA PRO A 62 -20.94 0.43 -10.03
C PRO A 62 -21.64 -0.65 -9.19
N PHE A 63 -22.16 -0.27 -8.03
CA PHE A 63 -22.91 -1.14 -7.13
C PHE A 63 -24.18 -0.42 -6.65
N GLY A 64 -25.34 -0.86 -7.15
CA GLY A 64 -26.62 -0.20 -6.88
C GLY A 64 -26.65 1.24 -7.40
N ALA A 65 -26.65 2.21 -6.49
CA ALA A 65 -26.63 3.64 -6.81
C ALA A 65 -25.30 4.31 -6.42
N GLN A 66 -24.22 3.55 -6.25
CA GLN A 66 -22.90 4.04 -5.85
C GLN A 66 -21.81 3.48 -6.76
N LEU A 67 -20.65 4.13 -6.80
CA LEU A 67 -19.40 3.58 -7.29
C LEU A 67 -18.54 3.16 -6.10
N LEU A 68 -18.02 1.93 -6.13
CA LEU A 68 -17.23 1.35 -5.06
C LEU A 68 -15.88 0.89 -5.60
N GLY A 69 -14.84 0.98 -4.78
CA GLY A 69 -13.62 0.22 -4.99
C GLY A 69 -13.90 -1.28 -4.81
N GLY A 70 -13.46 -2.09 -5.76
CA GLY A 70 -13.50 -3.55 -5.70
C GLY A 70 -12.19 -4.15 -6.17
N ILE A 71 -11.97 -5.43 -5.92
CA ILE A 71 -10.73 -6.11 -6.29
C ILE A 71 -11.02 -7.17 -7.34
N ALA A 72 -10.31 -7.11 -8.46
CA ALA A 72 -10.35 -8.13 -9.50
C ALA A 72 -9.88 -9.48 -8.94
N ILE A 73 -10.73 -10.50 -8.97
CA ILE A 73 -10.40 -11.83 -8.43
C ILE A 73 -9.99 -12.79 -9.53
N ARG A 74 -10.85 -12.96 -10.54
CA ARG A 74 -10.57 -13.86 -11.67
C ARG A 74 -11.43 -13.54 -12.88
N PHE A 75 -10.95 -13.93 -14.05
CA PHE A 75 -11.72 -13.89 -15.28
C PHE A 75 -12.70 -15.05 -15.34
N LEU A 76 -13.87 -14.79 -15.92
CA LEU A 76 -14.83 -15.81 -16.29
C LEU A 76 -14.91 -15.91 -17.82
N THR A 77 -14.91 -17.13 -18.32
CA THR A 77 -15.19 -17.42 -19.74
C THR A 77 -16.67 -17.22 -20.05
N GLN A 78 -17.55 -17.52 -19.10
CA GLN A 78 -18.98 -17.31 -19.19
C GLN A 78 -19.53 -16.81 -17.85
N PRO A 79 -20.54 -15.94 -17.83
CA PRO A 79 -21.17 -15.50 -16.59
C PRO A 79 -21.98 -16.64 -15.96
N PRO A 80 -22.27 -16.58 -14.64
CA PRO A 80 -23.08 -17.59 -13.97
C PRO A 80 -24.44 -17.80 -14.66
N VAL A 81 -24.90 -19.05 -14.75
CA VAL A 81 -26.10 -19.45 -15.50
C VAL A 81 -27.37 -18.72 -15.02
N ASP A 82 -27.42 -18.39 -13.72
CA ASP A 82 -28.56 -17.73 -13.09
C ASP A 82 -28.54 -16.19 -13.20
N LEU A 83 -27.55 -15.62 -13.90
CA LEU A 83 -27.34 -14.17 -13.98
C LEU A 83 -27.90 -13.60 -15.29
N PRO A 84 -28.94 -12.74 -15.25
CA PRO A 84 -29.41 -12.06 -16.46
C PRO A 84 -28.36 -11.10 -17.00
N LEU A 85 -27.89 -11.33 -18.23
CA LEU A 85 -26.81 -10.55 -18.86
C LEU A 85 -27.09 -9.04 -18.91
N GLU A 86 -28.36 -8.66 -19.05
CA GLU A 86 -28.81 -7.26 -19.08
C GLU A 86 -28.58 -6.52 -17.76
N LYS A 87 -28.49 -7.24 -16.65
CA LYS A 87 -28.23 -6.67 -15.32
C LYS A 87 -26.74 -6.51 -15.03
N VAL A 88 -25.87 -7.08 -15.86
CA VAL A 88 -24.43 -7.01 -15.67
C VAL A 88 -23.93 -5.64 -16.11
N ARG A 89 -23.33 -4.93 -15.16
CA ARG A 89 -22.75 -3.60 -15.41
C ARG A 89 -21.30 -3.71 -15.84
N ASN A 90 -20.80 -2.65 -16.46
CA ASN A 90 -19.39 -2.55 -16.84
C ASN A 90 -18.52 -2.17 -15.63
N VAL A 91 -17.27 -2.60 -15.64
CA VAL A 91 -16.20 -1.96 -14.86
C VAL A 91 -16.01 -0.55 -15.41
N GLU A 92 -15.91 0.45 -14.53
CA GLU A 92 -15.72 1.83 -15.00
C GLU A 92 -14.25 2.17 -15.23
N ASP A 93 -13.38 1.82 -14.28
CA ASP A 93 -11.96 2.18 -14.38
C ASP A 93 -11.06 1.26 -13.53
N VAL A 94 -9.77 1.28 -13.83
CA VAL A 94 -8.71 0.61 -13.06
C VAL A 94 -8.04 1.65 -12.17
N VAL A 95 -8.23 1.52 -10.86
CA VAL A 95 -7.70 2.43 -9.84
C VAL A 95 -6.23 2.16 -9.58
N SER A 96 -5.82 0.89 -9.55
CA SER A 96 -4.44 0.48 -9.32
C SER A 96 -4.17 -0.91 -9.90
N VAL A 97 -2.98 -1.12 -10.48
CA VAL A 97 -2.58 -2.35 -11.18
C VAL A 97 -1.56 -3.14 -10.36
N GLY A 98 -1.63 -4.47 -10.38
CA GLY A 98 -0.56 -5.38 -9.96
C GLY A 98 -0.28 -5.38 -8.46
N PHE A 99 -1.34 -5.29 -7.65
CA PHE A 99 -1.22 -4.92 -6.25
C PHE A 99 -0.68 -6.01 -5.31
N PHE A 100 -0.99 -7.29 -5.57
CA PHE A 100 -0.59 -8.42 -4.71
C PHE A 100 0.09 -9.54 -5.50
N PRO A 101 1.28 -10.01 -5.06
CA PRO A 101 1.84 -11.28 -5.51
C PRO A 101 0.92 -12.46 -5.15
N SER A 102 1.06 -13.58 -5.86
CA SER A 102 0.24 -14.79 -5.64
C SER A 102 0.27 -15.30 -4.20
N ASN A 103 1.46 -15.39 -3.60
CA ASN A 103 1.64 -15.93 -2.24
C ASN A 103 1.03 -15.00 -1.18
N TYR A 104 0.97 -13.70 -1.48
CA TYR A 104 0.34 -12.73 -0.58
C TYR A 104 -1.18 -12.95 -0.52
N TRP A 105 -1.81 -13.33 -1.64
CA TRP A 105 -3.22 -13.68 -1.66
C TRP A 105 -3.53 -14.91 -0.79
N GLU A 106 -2.65 -15.91 -0.82
CA GLU A 106 -2.77 -17.10 0.03
C GLU A 106 -2.73 -16.75 1.52
N LEU A 107 -1.84 -15.82 1.92
CA LEU A 107 -1.81 -15.29 3.29
C LEU A 107 -3.16 -14.67 3.68
N LEU A 108 -3.70 -13.77 2.85
CA LEU A 108 -4.96 -13.09 3.18
C LEU A 108 -6.13 -14.08 3.31
N ASN A 109 -6.19 -15.10 2.44
CA ASN A 109 -7.19 -16.16 2.53
C ASN A 109 -7.02 -17.00 3.80
N ARG A 110 -5.78 -17.36 4.16
CA ARG A 110 -5.49 -18.11 5.40
C ARG A 110 -5.93 -17.33 6.63
N VAL A 111 -5.66 -16.02 6.67
CA VAL A 111 -6.13 -15.12 7.74
C VAL A 111 -7.65 -15.05 7.79
N ALA A 112 -8.31 -14.86 6.64
CA ALA A 112 -9.76 -14.80 6.55
C ALA A 112 -10.43 -16.09 7.06
N ALA A 113 -9.92 -17.24 6.63
CA ALA A 113 -10.42 -18.55 7.01
C ALA A 113 -10.21 -18.83 8.51
N TYR A 114 -8.99 -18.63 9.02
CA TYR A 114 -8.67 -18.94 10.42
C TYR A 114 -9.42 -18.06 11.41
N TYR A 115 -9.54 -16.76 11.12
CA TYR A 115 -10.24 -15.81 12.00
C TYR A 115 -11.73 -15.65 11.64
N TYR A 116 -12.29 -16.52 10.80
CA TYR A 116 -13.70 -16.49 10.36
C TYR A 116 -14.18 -15.09 9.97
N THR A 117 -13.32 -14.38 9.23
CA THR A 117 -13.53 -12.98 8.87
C THR A 117 -13.71 -12.86 7.36
N PRO A 118 -14.67 -12.05 6.87
CA PRO A 118 -14.79 -11.81 5.43
C PRO A 118 -13.47 -11.31 4.83
N LEU A 119 -13.03 -11.93 3.73
CA LEU A 119 -11.74 -11.66 3.09
C LEU A 119 -11.52 -10.17 2.80
N ILE A 120 -12.58 -9.43 2.42
CA ILE A 120 -12.47 -7.99 2.14
C ILE A 120 -12.02 -7.17 3.36
N GLN A 121 -12.38 -7.59 4.58
CA GLN A 121 -11.95 -6.92 5.81
C GLN A 121 -10.46 -7.16 6.06
N VAL A 122 -9.99 -8.37 5.79
CA VAL A 122 -8.56 -8.69 5.83
C VAL A 122 -7.79 -7.85 4.82
N ILE A 123 -8.30 -7.78 3.58
CA ILE A 123 -7.67 -6.96 2.54
C ILE A 123 -7.66 -5.49 2.95
N ARG A 124 -8.76 -4.94 3.47
CA ARG A 124 -8.84 -3.54 3.92
C ARG A 124 -7.75 -3.18 4.95
N VAL A 125 -7.36 -4.12 5.81
CA VAL A 125 -6.25 -3.91 6.75
C VAL A 125 -4.88 -3.97 6.05
N ALA A 126 -4.74 -4.80 5.01
CA ALA A 126 -3.53 -4.88 4.20
C ALA A 126 -3.33 -3.67 3.26
N LEU A 127 -4.40 -2.98 2.89
CA LEU A 127 -4.37 -1.81 2.01
C LEU A 127 -4.03 -0.51 2.76
N PRO A 128 -3.37 0.46 2.10
CA PRO A 128 -3.30 1.81 2.61
C PRO A 128 -4.70 2.45 2.59
N PRO A 129 -4.94 3.41 3.48
CA PRO A 129 -6.23 4.09 3.55
C PRO A 129 -6.54 4.84 2.24
N GLY A 130 -7.80 4.81 1.85
CA GLY A 130 -8.33 5.57 0.70
C GLY A 130 -8.37 4.83 -0.64
N LEU A 131 -7.75 3.64 -0.78
CA LEU A 131 -7.79 2.88 -2.05
C LEU A 131 -9.11 2.18 -2.34
N LEU A 132 -9.76 1.57 -1.34
CA LEU A 132 -11.14 1.05 -1.44
C LEU A 132 -12.15 2.13 -1.08
N GLY A 133 -11.95 3.33 -1.62
CA GLY A 133 -12.85 4.45 -1.41
C GLY A 133 -14.25 4.14 -1.93
N ARG A 134 -15.26 4.72 -1.29
CA ARG A 134 -16.65 4.66 -1.74
C ARG A 134 -17.07 6.03 -2.25
N SER A 135 -17.78 6.08 -3.37
CA SER A 135 -18.38 7.33 -3.83
C SER A 135 -19.35 7.84 -2.77
N GLN A 136 -19.27 9.13 -2.46
CA GLN A 136 -20.22 9.75 -1.54
C GLN A 136 -21.37 10.33 -2.33
N ARG A 137 -22.61 9.97 -1.96
CA ARG A 137 -23.79 10.65 -2.50
C ARG A 137 -23.80 12.08 -1.98
N ARG A 138 -23.80 13.04 -2.90
CA ARG A 138 -23.86 14.47 -2.60
C ARG A 138 -25.10 15.10 -3.20
N ILE A 139 -25.57 16.15 -2.54
CA ILE A 139 -26.70 16.95 -2.94
C ILE A 139 -26.20 18.37 -3.11
N ARG A 140 -26.42 18.96 -4.29
CA ARG A 140 -26.08 20.36 -4.53
C ARG A 140 -27.23 21.14 -5.15
N LEU A 141 -27.22 22.45 -4.92
CA LEU A 141 -28.19 23.37 -5.51
C LEU A 141 -27.98 23.48 -7.02
N VAL A 142 -29.07 23.38 -7.78
CA VAL A 142 -29.04 23.66 -9.21
C VAL A 142 -29.01 25.18 -9.39
N LYS A 143 -27.86 25.72 -9.82
CA LYS A 143 -27.78 27.11 -10.27
C LYS A 143 -28.51 27.21 -11.60
N ARG A 144 -29.70 27.81 -11.63
CA ARG A 144 -30.34 28.15 -12.90
C ARG A 144 -29.40 29.11 -13.65
N ALA A 145 -29.00 28.74 -14.87
CA ALA A 145 -28.21 29.60 -15.72
C ALA A 145 -28.96 30.92 -15.93
N GLU A 146 -28.37 32.02 -15.48
CA GLU A 146 -28.77 33.36 -15.90
C GLU A 146 -28.47 33.47 -17.40
N GLY A 147 -29.48 33.27 -18.23
CA GLY A 147 -29.33 33.44 -19.67
C GLY A 147 -30.35 32.68 -20.49
N VAL A 148 -31.55 33.26 -20.62
CA VAL A 148 -32.28 33.44 -21.90
C VAL A 148 -33.32 34.54 -21.66
N GLY A 149 -33.19 35.66 -22.38
CA GLY A 149 -34.29 36.60 -22.63
C GLY A 149 -34.24 37.94 -21.90
N GLU A 150 -33.21 38.76 -22.15
CA GLU A 150 -33.43 40.21 -22.16
C GLU A 150 -34.44 40.54 -23.26
N VAL A 151 -35.70 40.74 -22.89
CA VAL A 151 -36.64 41.53 -23.69
C VAL A 151 -36.69 42.91 -23.06
N ARG A 152 -36.10 43.88 -23.75
CA ARG A 152 -36.23 45.30 -23.47
C ARG A 152 -37.71 45.71 -23.49
N GLY A 153 -38.15 46.40 -22.44
CA GLY A 153 -39.05 47.55 -22.59
C GLY A 153 -40.30 47.59 -21.70
N ALA A 154 -40.46 48.76 -21.09
CA ALA A 154 -41.66 49.37 -20.49
C ALA A 154 -42.04 48.95 -19.05
N GLY A 155 -42.07 49.96 -18.18
CA GLY A 155 -42.24 49.85 -16.74
C GLY A 155 -43.59 49.30 -16.27
N GLY A 156 -43.56 48.82 -15.03
CA GLY A 156 -44.72 48.33 -14.30
C GLY A 156 -44.27 47.75 -12.97
N GLU A 157 -44.84 48.28 -11.89
CA GLU A 157 -44.66 47.86 -10.50
C GLU A 157 -44.93 46.36 -10.31
N GLY A 158 -44.20 45.69 -9.41
CA GLY A 158 -44.51 44.32 -8.97
C GLY A 158 -43.32 43.37 -8.92
N GLY A 159 -42.44 43.56 -7.93
CA GLY A 159 -41.32 42.65 -7.65
C GLY A 159 -41.65 41.58 -6.59
N GLU A 160 -42.76 40.85 -6.75
CA GLU A 160 -43.05 39.64 -5.96
C GLU A 160 -43.07 38.43 -6.91
N ASN A 161 -41.93 37.83 -7.25
CA ASN A 161 -41.97 36.57 -8.02
C ASN A 161 -40.79 35.60 -7.78
N THR A 162 -40.09 35.70 -6.66
CA THR A 162 -39.17 34.65 -6.18
C THR A 162 -39.72 33.84 -4.99
N SER A 163 -40.80 34.29 -4.36
CA SER A 163 -41.40 33.64 -3.18
C SER A 163 -42.44 32.55 -3.48
N SER A 164 -42.94 32.45 -4.72
CA SER A 164 -44.10 31.60 -5.05
C SER A 164 -43.78 30.11 -5.24
N SER A 165 -42.51 29.69 -5.27
CA SER A 165 -42.12 28.28 -5.42
C SER A 165 -41.78 27.56 -4.11
N VAL A 166 -41.60 28.31 -3.01
CA VAL A 166 -41.07 27.81 -1.71
C VAL A 166 -42.20 27.48 -0.70
N SER A 167 -43.41 27.97 -0.94
CA SER A 167 -44.54 27.91 0.02
C SER A 167 -45.11 26.51 0.29
N PHE A 168 -44.85 25.54 -0.59
CA PHE A 168 -45.38 24.16 -0.46
C PHE A 168 -44.31 23.10 -0.17
N LEU A 169 -43.12 23.46 0.29
CA LEU A 169 -42.08 22.48 0.63
C LEU A 169 -42.34 21.86 2.01
N SER A 170 -42.07 20.56 2.15
CA SER A 170 -42.04 19.92 3.48
C SER A 170 -41.01 20.59 4.40
N SER A 171 -41.22 20.48 5.71
CA SER A 171 -40.27 21.02 6.71
C SER A 171 -38.86 20.46 6.53
N ALA A 172 -38.74 19.17 6.17
CA ALA A 172 -37.46 18.54 5.85
C ALA A 172 -36.82 19.14 4.58
N ALA A 173 -37.60 19.37 3.52
CA ALA A 173 -37.09 20.00 2.30
C ALA A 173 -36.64 21.46 2.53
N GLN A 174 -37.38 22.23 3.34
CA GLN A 174 -37.00 23.60 3.70
C GLN A 174 -35.70 23.66 4.51
N GLN A 175 -35.54 22.76 5.48
CA GLN A 175 -34.31 22.65 6.28
C GLN A 175 -33.09 22.30 5.41
N ILE A 176 -33.24 21.34 4.49
CA ILE A 176 -32.16 20.95 3.56
C ILE A 176 -31.81 22.11 2.63
N LEU A 177 -32.81 22.80 2.06
CA LEU A 177 -32.58 23.94 1.16
C LEU A 177 -31.82 25.06 1.88
N LYS A 178 -32.21 25.38 3.12
CA LYS A 178 -31.55 26.39 3.95
C LYS A 178 -30.10 26.02 4.27
N LEU A 179 -29.84 24.75 4.60
CA LEU A 179 -28.46 24.27 4.81
C LEU A 179 -27.64 24.47 3.55
N LEU A 180 -28.12 23.99 2.39
CA LEU A 180 -27.40 24.14 1.13
C LEU A 180 -27.16 25.61 0.78
N GLN A 181 -28.15 26.50 0.96
CA GLN A 181 -28.01 27.93 0.66
C GLN A 181 -27.01 28.65 1.59
N ALA A 182 -26.76 28.14 2.80
CA ALA A 182 -25.82 28.73 3.74
C ALA A 182 -24.35 28.46 3.38
N GLN A 183 -24.06 27.46 2.54
CA GLN A 183 -22.72 27.13 2.09
C GLN A 183 -22.40 27.77 0.73
N ALA A 184 -21.20 28.33 0.58
CA ALA A 184 -20.78 29.03 -0.65
C ALA A 184 -20.94 28.20 -1.93
N ASP A 185 -20.62 26.90 -1.87
CA ASP A 185 -20.71 26.00 -3.03
C ASP A 185 -22.08 25.34 -3.18
N GLY A 186 -22.97 25.51 -2.21
CA GLY A 186 -24.32 24.96 -2.23
C GLY A 186 -24.37 23.43 -2.16
N ASP A 187 -23.39 22.77 -1.54
CA ASP A 187 -23.13 21.34 -1.74
C ASP A 187 -22.78 20.61 -0.42
N TYR A 188 -23.60 19.62 -0.04
CA TYR A 188 -23.37 18.74 1.12
C TYR A 188 -23.42 17.26 0.77
N SER A 189 -22.72 16.43 1.55
CA SER A 189 -22.90 14.98 1.51
C SER A 189 -24.29 14.59 2.07
N PHE A 190 -24.92 13.60 1.47
CA PHE A 190 -26.22 13.12 1.91
C PHE A 190 -26.16 12.55 3.34
N ALA A 191 -25.03 11.94 3.74
CA ALA A 191 -24.82 11.45 5.10
C ALA A 191 -24.81 12.59 6.14
N TYR A 192 -24.23 13.75 5.79
CA TYR A 192 -24.31 14.94 6.63
C TYR A 192 -25.76 15.43 6.75
N LEU A 193 -26.46 15.55 5.63
CA LEU A 193 -27.88 15.97 5.62
C LEU A 193 -28.77 15.00 6.42
N GLN A 194 -28.51 13.69 6.37
CA GLN A 194 -29.23 12.69 7.19
C GLN A 194 -28.98 12.85 8.69
N ARG A 195 -27.77 13.24 9.10
CA ARG A 195 -27.46 13.51 10.52
C ARG A 195 -28.13 14.77 11.02
N GLN A 196 -28.27 15.78 10.16
CA GLN A 196 -28.81 17.09 10.53
C GLN A 196 -30.34 17.17 10.42
N VAL A 197 -30.95 16.46 9.45
CA VAL A 197 -32.37 16.58 9.12
C VAL A 197 -33.08 15.24 9.24
N LYS A 198 -34.07 15.17 10.13
CA LYS A 198 -34.97 14.01 10.21
C LYS A 198 -35.77 13.88 8.91
N ALA A 199 -35.93 12.65 8.40
CA ALA A 199 -36.54 12.38 7.10
C ALA A 199 -35.84 13.04 5.89
N ALA A 200 -34.53 13.30 5.96
CA ALA A 200 -33.74 13.88 4.88
C ALA A 200 -33.95 13.21 3.51
N TYR A 201 -34.19 11.89 3.48
CA TYR A 201 -34.46 11.17 2.24
C TYR A 201 -35.70 11.69 1.48
N GLN A 202 -36.80 11.94 2.21
CA GLN A 202 -38.03 12.46 1.62
C GLN A 202 -37.85 13.92 1.18
N GLY A 203 -37.20 14.73 2.03
CA GLY A 203 -36.90 16.13 1.71
C GLY A 203 -36.03 16.29 0.47
N VAL A 204 -34.95 15.51 0.35
CA VAL A 204 -34.10 15.51 -0.86
C VAL A 204 -34.89 15.07 -2.09
N ARG A 205 -35.69 14.00 -2.00
CA ARG A 205 -36.48 13.49 -3.14
C ARG A 205 -37.51 14.53 -3.62
N GLU A 206 -38.13 15.27 -2.70
CA GLU A 206 -39.03 16.36 -3.03
C GLU A 206 -38.30 17.50 -3.75
N LEU A 207 -37.17 17.96 -3.22
CA LEU A 207 -36.35 19.01 -3.84
C LEU A 207 -35.84 18.61 -5.23
N GLN A 208 -35.45 17.34 -5.41
CA GLN A 208 -35.04 16.80 -6.71
C GLN A 208 -36.19 16.80 -7.72
N ARG A 209 -37.40 16.38 -7.30
CA ARG A 209 -38.59 16.39 -8.17
C ARG A 209 -38.93 17.81 -8.63
N ARG A 210 -38.68 18.82 -7.80
CA ARG A 210 -38.88 20.24 -8.13
C ARG A 210 -37.71 20.86 -8.89
N GLY A 211 -36.64 20.10 -9.17
CA GLY A 211 -35.46 20.59 -9.89
C GLY A 211 -34.65 21.64 -9.13
N LEU A 212 -34.78 21.71 -7.80
CA LEU A 212 -34.06 22.68 -6.95
C LEU A 212 -32.68 22.17 -6.53
N VAL A 213 -32.53 20.85 -6.44
CA VAL A 213 -31.26 20.19 -6.10
C VAL A 213 -31.00 19.04 -7.05
N GLU A 214 -29.73 18.81 -7.34
CA GLU A 214 -29.24 17.63 -8.04
C GLU A 214 -28.57 16.69 -7.03
N SER A 215 -28.75 15.37 -7.22
CA SER A 215 -28.00 14.36 -6.48
C SER A 215 -27.02 13.73 -7.44
N TYR A 216 -25.76 13.75 -7.07
CA TYR A 216 -24.68 13.13 -7.83
C TYR A 216 -23.80 12.30 -6.89
N LEU A 217 -22.96 11.46 -7.47
CA LEU A 217 -21.95 10.70 -6.74
C LEU A 217 -20.62 11.43 -6.87
N GLU A 218 -20.09 11.96 -5.76
CA GLU A 218 -18.69 12.38 -5.73
C GLU A 218 -17.85 11.10 -5.75
N PRO A 219 -17.00 10.89 -6.78
CA PRO A 219 -16.09 9.76 -6.79
C PRO A 219 -15.22 9.80 -5.53
N PRO A 220 -14.79 8.64 -5.01
CA PRO A 220 -13.95 8.62 -3.83
C PRO A 220 -12.71 9.48 -4.04
N ARG A 221 -12.39 10.33 -3.06
CA ARG A 221 -11.11 11.04 -3.03
C ARG A 221 -10.01 10.04 -2.74
N LEU A 222 -9.41 9.53 -3.81
CA LEU A 222 -8.23 8.68 -3.70
C LEU A 222 -7.09 9.50 -3.10
N THR A 223 -6.38 8.93 -2.13
CA THR A 223 -5.14 9.50 -1.65
C THR A 223 -4.14 9.52 -2.80
N ARG A 224 -3.76 10.71 -3.26
CA ARG A 224 -2.79 10.88 -4.35
C ARG A 224 -1.42 11.25 -3.78
N PRO A 225 -0.32 10.94 -4.49
CA PRO A 225 1.01 11.44 -4.13
C PRO A 225 0.97 12.96 -4.02
N LYS A 226 1.64 13.54 -3.02
CA LYS A 226 1.78 15.00 -2.95
C LYS A 226 2.72 15.42 -4.07
N GLN A 227 2.32 16.41 -4.86
CA GLN A 227 3.21 16.99 -5.86
C GLN A 227 3.71 18.35 -5.39
N GLN A 228 4.98 18.63 -5.66
CA GLN A 228 5.56 19.95 -5.52
C GLN A 228 6.32 20.29 -6.80
N LYS A 229 6.43 21.59 -7.06
CA LYS A 229 7.19 22.10 -8.20
C LYS A 229 8.68 22.01 -7.89
N ALA A 230 9.41 21.20 -8.64
CA ALA A 230 10.86 21.21 -8.68
C ALA A 230 11.32 22.21 -9.74
N VAL A 231 12.37 22.96 -9.42
CA VAL A 231 13.05 23.86 -10.34
C VAL A 231 14.39 23.22 -10.70
N THR A 232 14.57 22.87 -11.97
CA THR A 232 15.80 22.25 -12.48
C THR A 232 16.50 23.21 -13.42
N LEU A 233 17.82 23.37 -13.26
CA LEU A 233 18.68 24.22 -14.09
C LEU A 233 18.96 23.55 -15.45
N ILE A 234 18.80 24.28 -16.56
CA ILE A 234 18.94 23.73 -17.92
C ILE A 234 20.22 24.18 -18.64
N GLY A 235 21.04 25.04 -18.04
CA GLY A 235 22.27 25.49 -18.66
C GLY A 235 23.39 25.83 -17.68
N SER A 236 24.63 25.71 -18.14
CA SER A 236 25.85 26.06 -17.39
C SER A 236 26.35 27.49 -17.66
N THR A 237 25.85 28.13 -18.70
CA THR A 237 26.27 29.46 -19.19
C THR A 237 25.11 30.45 -19.13
N PHE A 238 25.32 31.56 -18.42
CA PHE A 238 24.32 32.59 -18.19
C PHE A 238 24.63 33.79 -19.10
N GLU A 239 23.71 34.20 -19.98
CA GLU A 239 23.90 35.40 -20.80
C GLU A 239 23.89 36.69 -19.95
N HIS A 240 24.35 37.79 -20.54
CA HIS A 240 24.54 39.08 -19.87
C HIS A 240 23.24 39.85 -19.55
N ASP A 241 22.06 39.34 -19.92
CA ASP A 241 20.76 40.01 -19.76
C ASP A 241 19.97 39.55 -18.51
N LEU A 242 20.68 39.10 -17.47
CA LEU A 242 20.08 38.67 -16.21
C LEU A 242 20.27 39.75 -15.14
N THR A 243 19.18 40.05 -14.43
CA THR A 243 19.23 40.93 -13.26
C THR A 243 20.05 40.27 -12.14
N ILE A 244 20.59 41.08 -11.22
CA ILE A 244 21.40 40.59 -10.09
C ILE A 244 20.66 39.48 -9.31
N ARG A 245 19.37 39.69 -9.02
CA ARG A 245 18.53 38.69 -8.33
C ARG A 245 18.30 37.40 -9.13
N GLN A 246 18.15 37.51 -10.45
CA GLN A 246 18.02 36.33 -11.31
C GLN A 246 19.31 35.50 -11.32
N ARG A 247 20.46 36.17 -11.37
CA ARG A 247 21.77 35.50 -11.30
C ARG A 247 21.99 34.83 -9.94
N GLU A 248 21.64 35.48 -8.84
CA GLU A 248 21.71 34.90 -7.48
C GLU A 248 20.89 33.61 -7.37
N VAL A 249 19.66 33.60 -7.89
CA VAL A 249 18.79 32.41 -7.88
C VAL A 249 19.43 31.26 -8.67
N LEU A 250 19.99 31.54 -9.85
CA LEU A 250 20.65 30.53 -10.68
C LEU A 250 21.96 30.02 -10.05
N GLU A 251 22.72 30.87 -9.38
CA GLU A 251 23.92 30.47 -8.64
C GLU A 251 23.59 29.58 -7.45
N VAL A 252 22.57 29.92 -6.66
CA VAL A 252 22.10 29.08 -5.55
C VAL A 252 21.67 27.69 -6.06
N LEU A 253 20.92 27.66 -7.17
CA LEU A 253 20.49 26.43 -7.80
C LEU A 253 21.69 25.59 -8.27
N ARG A 254 22.68 26.22 -8.90
CA ARG A 254 23.92 25.56 -9.37
C ARG A 254 24.75 25.01 -8.22
N ARG A 255 24.93 25.77 -7.13
CA ARG A 255 25.72 25.33 -5.95
C ARG A 255 25.08 24.15 -5.22
N ARG A 256 23.77 23.96 -5.35
CA ARG A 256 23.02 22.87 -4.70
C ARG A 256 22.70 21.70 -5.64
N GLY A 257 23.50 21.51 -6.69
CA GLY A 257 23.40 20.34 -7.57
C GLY A 257 22.43 20.49 -8.74
N GLY A 258 21.95 21.71 -9.01
CA GLY A 258 21.16 22.03 -10.21
C GLY A 258 19.66 21.79 -10.08
N GLU A 259 19.17 21.30 -8.95
CA GLU A 259 17.74 21.06 -8.73
C GLU A 259 17.32 21.35 -7.28
N LEU A 260 16.22 22.10 -7.10
CA LEU A 260 15.64 22.40 -5.80
C LEU A 260 14.12 22.51 -5.88
N TRP A 261 13.44 22.23 -4.77
CA TRP A 261 12.01 22.54 -4.63
C TRP A 261 11.77 24.04 -4.74
N GLN A 262 10.73 24.43 -5.49
CA GLN A 262 10.36 25.82 -5.70
C GLN A 262 10.17 26.55 -4.36
N SER A 263 9.50 25.94 -3.39
CA SER A 263 9.31 26.53 -2.05
C SER A 263 10.63 26.79 -1.34
N THR A 264 11.56 25.84 -1.38
CA THR A 264 12.89 25.94 -0.76
C THR A 264 13.74 26.99 -1.45
N LEU A 265 13.73 27.04 -2.79
CA LEU A 265 14.46 28.03 -3.57
C LEU A 265 13.95 29.45 -3.32
N LEU A 266 12.63 29.65 -3.28
CA LEU A 266 12.02 30.94 -2.97
C LEU A 266 12.37 31.40 -1.55
N GLN A 267 12.40 30.48 -0.58
CA GLN A 267 12.75 30.79 0.80
C GLN A 267 14.23 31.16 0.96
N ILE A 268 15.14 30.38 0.37
CA ILE A 268 16.59 30.64 0.44
C ILE A 268 16.94 31.97 -0.24
N CYS A 269 16.40 32.20 -1.43
CA CYS A 269 16.70 33.39 -2.21
C CYS A 269 15.83 34.60 -1.83
N SER A 270 14.89 34.47 -0.89
CA SER A 270 13.86 35.47 -0.59
C SER A 270 13.22 36.05 -1.86
N ALA A 271 12.96 35.17 -2.83
CA ALA A 271 12.51 35.53 -4.17
C ALA A 271 11.00 35.31 -4.32
N SER A 272 10.40 35.93 -5.33
CA SER A 272 9.00 35.72 -5.71
C SER A 272 8.87 34.71 -6.84
N THR A 273 7.69 34.08 -6.94
CA THR A 273 7.35 33.15 -8.03
C THR A 273 7.46 33.79 -9.42
N SER A 274 7.34 35.11 -9.53
CA SER A 274 7.51 35.85 -10.78
C SER A 274 8.93 35.76 -11.34
N ILE A 275 9.96 35.82 -10.49
CA ILE A 275 11.36 35.71 -10.91
C ILE A 275 11.62 34.34 -11.56
N LEU A 276 11.07 33.27 -10.96
CA LEU A 276 11.19 31.92 -11.49
C LEU A 276 10.44 31.77 -12.82
N LYS A 277 9.23 32.34 -12.96
CA LYS A 277 8.52 32.33 -14.25
C LYS A 277 9.31 33.04 -15.36
N THR A 278 9.97 34.16 -15.05
CA THR A 278 10.82 34.85 -16.03
C THR A 278 12.06 34.04 -16.38
N LEU A 279 12.70 33.38 -15.42
CA LEU A 279 13.84 32.49 -15.67
C LEU A 279 13.44 31.25 -16.50
N GLU A 280 12.22 30.73 -16.30
CA GLU A 280 11.65 29.64 -17.08
C GLU A 280 11.35 30.09 -18.52
N GLN A 281 10.72 31.26 -18.70
CA GLN A 281 10.47 31.84 -20.03
C GLN A 281 11.77 32.14 -20.79
N LYS A 282 12.82 32.57 -20.09
CA LYS A 282 14.16 32.76 -20.65
C LYS A 282 14.92 31.45 -20.88
N GLY A 283 14.36 30.29 -20.51
CA GLY A 283 14.92 28.96 -20.78
C GLY A 283 16.07 28.52 -19.85
N TYR A 284 16.32 29.24 -18.76
CA TYR A 284 17.41 28.91 -17.82
C TYR A 284 17.04 27.81 -16.83
N ILE A 285 15.75 27.69 -16.53
CA ILE A 285 15.21 26.67 -15.61
C ILE A 285 13.97 26.04 -16.22
N VAL A 286 13.63 24.83 -15.76
CA VAL A 286 12.32 24.22 -15.99
C VAL A 286 11.66 23.98 -14.65
N ILE A 287 10.37 24.30 -14.57
CA ILE A 287 9.55 24.04 -13.40
C ILE A 287 8.64 22.87 -13.71
N GLN A 288 8.92 21.72 -13.10
CA GLN A 288 8.14 20.50 -13.27
C GLN A 288 7.47 20.10 -11.96
N GLU A 289 6.26 19.57 -12.06
CA GLU A 289 5.64 18.91 -10.91
C GLU A 289 6.34 17.57 -10.70
N ARG A 290 6.90 17.38 -9.50
CA ARG A 290 7.48 16.11 -9.06
C ARG A 290 6.79 15.64 -7.78
N GLU A 291 6.70 14.34 -7.65
CA GLU A 291 6.18 13.71 -6.43
C GLU A 291 7.13 14.00 -5.26
N VAL A 292 6.55 14.43 -4.13
CA VAL A 292 7.24 14.61 -2.86
C VAL A 292 6.56 13.74 -1.84
N LEU A 293 7.35 12.91 -1.18
CA LEU A 293 6.86 12.12 -0.06
C LEU A 293 6.42 13.05 1.05
N ARG A 294 5.26 12.78 1.63
CA ARG A 294 4.92 13.33 2.93
C ARG A 294 5.77 12.59 3.95
N THR A 295 7.03 12.98 4.08
CA THR A 295 7.89 12.49 5.15
C THR A 295 7.90 13.56 6.24
N PRO A 296 7.72 13.23 7.52
CA PRO A 296 8.06 14.17 8.58
C PRO A 296 9.53 14.58 8.43
N PRO A 297 9.87 15.85 8.73
CA PRO A 297 11.20 16.38 8.45
C PRO A 297 12.29 15.50 9.07
N VAL A 298 13.23 15.09 8.21
CA VAL A 298 14.43 14.34 8.59
C VAL A 298 15.36 15.33 9.29
N PHE A 299 15.23 15.38 10.62
CA PHE A 299 15.95 16.28 11.54
C PHE A 299 15.65 17.79 11.37
N PRO A 300 15.67 18.58 12.45
CA PRO A 300 15.99 20.00 12.33
C PRO A 300 17.39 20.11 11.69
N PRO A 301 17.65 21.10 10.82
CA PRO A 301 19.02 21.38 10.40
C PRO A 301 19.85 21.59 11.68
N LEU A 302 20.88 20.75 11.84
CA LEU A 302 21.93 20.99 12.82
C LEU A 302 22.39 22.44 12.63
N ALA A 303 22.43 23.20 13.72
CA ALA A 303 22.79 24.61 13.70
C ALA A 303 24.03 24.86 12.82
N ASP A 304 23.96 25.91 12.01
CA ASP A 304 25.00 26.33 11.06
C ASP A 304 26.40 26.22 11.68
N GLY A 305 27.25 25.34 11.14
CA GLY A 305 28.67 25.28 11.51
C GLY A 305 29.36 23.92 11.47
N MET A 306 28.63 22.81 11.43
CA MET A 306 29.25 21.50 11.17
C MET A 306 28.78 20.98 9.82
N GLN A 307 29.71 20.90 8.87
CA GLN A 307 29.55 20.09 7.67
C GLN A 307 29.40 18.64 8.13
N GLY A 308 28.15 18.22 8.38
CA GLY A 308 27.82 16.85 8.70
C GLY A 308 27.98 16.03 7.43
N ASP A 309 29.13 15.38 7.30
CA ASP A 309 29.34 14.31 6.34
C ASP A 309 28.12 13.38 6.34
N ALA A 310 27.61 13.04 5.16
CA ALA A 310 26.61 12.00 4.94
C ALA A 310 27.13 10.57 5.28
N SER A 311 28.16 10.48 6.14
CA SER A 311 28.99 9.30 6.39
C SER A 311 29.05 8.89 7.86
N ALA A 312 28.27 9.50 8.76
CA ALA A 312 28.16 9.02 10.14
C ALA A 312 27.18 7.83 10.23
N VAL A 313 27.47 6.75 9.48
CA VAL A 313 26.83 5.45 9.71
C VAL A 313 27.30 4.96 11.08
N GLU A 314 26.38 4.65 11.99
CA GLU A 314 26.73 4.10 13.31
C GLU A 314 27.69 2.91 13.13
N GLN A 315 28.91 3.02 13.68
CA GLN A 315 29.94 1.99 13.56
C GLN A 315 29.43 0.69 14.18
N THR A 316 29.69 -0.43 13.49
CA THR A 316 29.28 -1.77 13.95
C THR A 316 29.85 -2.04 15.34
N LYS A 317 29.00 -2.33 16.32
CA LYS A 317 29.47 -2.62 17.67
C LYS A 317 30.12 -4.01 17.71
N ILE A 318 31.13 -4.14 18.56
CA ILE A 318 31.75 -5.43 18.85
C ILE A 318 30.73 -6.27 19.62
N LEU A 319 30.36 -7.42 19.04
CA LEU A 319 29.42 -8.35 19.65
C LEU A 319 30.08 -9.14 20.77
N THR A 320 29.31 -9.48 21.80
CA THR A 320 29.71 -10.49 22.78
C THR A 320 29.78 -11.88 22.13
N SER A 321 30.39 -12.85 22.81
CA SER A 321 30.43 -14.24 22.32
C SER A 321 29.03 -14.81 22.09
N ALA A 322 28.10 -14.59 23.04
CA ALA A 322 26.71 -15.04 22.95
C ALA A 322 25.96 -14.35 21.79
N GLN A 323 26.15 -13.04 21.59
CA GLN A 323 25.55 -12.31 20.47
C GLN A 323 26.10 -12.78 19.12
N SER A 324 27.41 -13.05 19.05
CA SER A 324 28.07 -13.56 17.84
C SER A 324 27.56 -14.95 17.47
N GLN A 325 27.37 -15.83 18.46
CA GLN A 325 26.75 -17.14 18.27
C GLN A 325 25.30 -16.99 17.77
N ALA A 326 24.49 -16.14 18.41
CA ALA A 326 23.11 -15.90 17.99
C ALA A 326 23.01 -15.34 16.58
N LEU A 327 23.86 -14.36 16.23
CA LEU A 327 23.95 -13.82 14.88
C LEU A 327 24.39 -14.90 13.87
N GLY A 328 25.35 -15.74 14.25
CA GLY A 328 25.78 -16.89 13.45
C GLY A 328 24.61 -17.82 13.12
N VAL A 329 23.81 -18.18 14.11
CA VAL A 329 22.60 -19.00 13.89
C VAL A 329 21.64 -18.29 12.93
N ILE A 330 21.28 -17.03 13.21
CA ILE A 330 20.29 -16.27 12.42
C ILE A 330 20.73 -16.11 10.95
N THR A 331 22.02 -15.83 10.72
CA THR A 331 22.57 -15.60 9.37
C THR A 331 22.67 -16.86 8.52
N HIS A 332 22.73 -18.03 9.14
CA HIS A 332 22.74 -19.34 8.46
C HIS A 332 21.35 -19.98 8.38
N LEU A 333 20.29 -19.29 8.83
CA LEU A 333 18.92 -19.79 8.63
C LEU A 333 18.57 -19.77 7.15
N GLU A 334 18.16 -20.92 6.63
CA GLU A 334 17.60 -21.06 5.30
C GLU A 334 16.14 -21.51 5.40
N GLY A 335 15.33 -21.02 4.45
CA GLY A 335 13.91 -21.32 4.37
C GLY A 335 13.08 -20.82 5.56
N CYS A 336 11.93 -21.45 5.77
CA CYS A 336 11.03 -21.18 6.89
C CYS A 336 11.60 -21.74 8.19
N ALA A 337 12.36 -20.92 8.91
CA ALA A 337 12.86 -21.21 10.25
C ALA A 337 12.39 -20.14 11.24
N THR A 338 11.86 -20.57 12.39
CA THR A 338 11.54 -19.68 13.50
C THR A 338 12.58 -19.84 14.60
N VAL A 339 13.15 -18.71 15.06
CA VAL A 339 14.13 -18.68 16.16
C VAL A 339 13.69 -17.72 17.25
N LEU A 340 13.78 -18.17 18.50
CA LEU A 340 13.60 -17.33 19.68
C LEU A 340 14.95 -16.74 20.11
N LEU A 341 15.11 -15.43 20.00
CA LEU A 341 16.22 -14.68 20.60
C LEU A 341 15.83 -14.25 22.01
N HIS A 342 16.15 -15.11 22.99
CA HIS A 342 15.87 -14.88 24.39
C HIS A 342 17.01 -14.11 25.08
N GLY A 343 16.68 -12.93 25.62
CA GLY A 343 17.66 -12.13 26.37
C GLY A 343 17.00 -10.97 27.12
N VAL A 344 17.45 -10.75 28.36
CA VAL A 344 16.98 -9.64 29.21
C VAL A 344 17.19 -8.29 28.54
N THR A 345 16.44 -7.26 28.95
CA THR A 345 16.64 -5.89 28.46
C THR A 345 18.09 -5.44 28.67
N GLY A 346 18.67 -4.79 27.67
CA GLY A 346 20.09 -4.38 27.70
C GLY A 346 21.10 -5.46 27.29
N SER A 347 20.69 -6.72 27.10
CA SER A 347 21.56 -7.79 26.58
C SER A 347 22.00 -7.61 25.12
N GLY A 348 21.48 -6.59 24.44
CA GLY A 348 21.88 -6.22 23.07
C GLY A 348 21.14 -6.96 21.95
N LYS A 349 19.92 -7.46 22.18
CA LYS A 349 19.07 -8.07 21.14
C LYS A 349 18.97 -7.21 19.87
N THR A 350 18.77 -5.90 20.05
CA THR A 350 18.68 -4.94 18.94
C THR A 350 19.93 -4.92 18.06
N GLU A 351 21.13 -5.03 18.65
CA GLU A 351 22.37 -5.05 17.89
C GLU A 351 22.47 -6.30 17.00
N VAL A 352 22.00 -7.45 17.52
CA VAL A 352 21.90 -8.68 16.74
C VAL A 352 20.95 -8.51 15.54
N TYR A 353 19.80 -7.84 15.73
CA TYR A 353 18.88 -7.54 14.62
C TYR A 353 19.53 -6.68 13.54
N LEU A 354 20.21 -5.58 13.94
CA LEU A 354 20.86 -4.66 13.01
C LEU A 354 21.94 -5.37 12.19
N GLN A 355 22.74 -6.23 12.82
CA GLN A 355 23.78 -6.99 12.13
C GLN A 355 23.21 -8.12 11.27
N ALA A 356 22.10 -8.74 11.64
CA ALA A 356 21.41 -9.73 10.82
C ALA A 356 20.80 -9.13 9.54
N ILE A 357 20.29 -7.89 9.62
CA ILE A 357 19.66 -7.19 8.49
C ILE A 357 20.70 -6.68 7.47
N THR A 358 21.87 -6.25 7.94
CA THR A 358 22.93 -5.67 7.10
C THR A 358 23.26 -6.51 5.84
N PRO A 359 23.59 -7.81 5.93
CA PRO A 359 23.88 -8.63 4.76
C PRO A 359 22.65 -8.91 3.89
N LEU A 360 21.42 -8.83 4.43
CA LEU A 360 20.19 -9.01 3.65
C LEU A 360 19.98 -7.85 2.68
N LEU A 361 20.16 -6.62 3.17
CA LEU A 361 20.07 -5.42 2.32
C LEU A 361 21.11 -5.43 1.21
N ALA A 362 22.33 -5.91 1.49
CA ALA A 362 23.40 -6.06 0.49
C ALA A 362 23.06 -7.11 -0.58
N LYS A 363 22.29 -8.16 -0.22
CA LYS A 363 21.76 -9.18 -1.15
C LYS A 363 20.50 -8.74 -1.89
N GLY A 364 20.10 -7.47 -1.79
CA GLY A 364 18.91 -6.96 -2.43
C GLY A 364 17.58 -7.34 -1.74
N LYS A 365 17.64 -7.85 -0.51
CA LYS A 365 16.46 -8.27 0.26
C LYS A 365 16.03 -7.20 1.26
N SER A 366 14.74 -7.17 1.56
CA SER A 366 14.16 -6.27 2.57
C SER A 366 13.99 -6.98 3.92
N ALA A 367 13.85 -6.20 4.99
CA ALA A 367 13.55 -6.71 6.34
C ALA A 367 12.33 -6.01 6.94
N LEU A 368 11.50 -6.76 7.65
CA LEU A 368 10.35 -6.25 8.40
C LEU A 368 10.62 -6.40 9.89
N VAL A 369 10.57 -5.30 10.62
CA VAL A 369 10.74 -5.25 12.07
C VAL A 369 9.43 -4.79 12.69
N LEU A 370 8.78 -5.72 13.39
CA LEU A 370 7.54 -5.51 14.11
C LEU A 370 7.86 -5.23 15.58
N VAL A 371 7.36 -4.11 16.08
CA VAL A 371 7.52 -3.69 17.47
C VAL A 371 6.16 -3.38 18.10
N PRO A 372 6.03 -3.45 19.43
CA PRO A 372 4.81 -3.02 20.12
C PRO A 372 4.46 -1.57 19.78
N GLU A 373 3.19 -1.19 19.89
CA GLU A 373 2.75 0.19 19.58
C GLU A 373 3.50 1.25 20.41
N ILE A 374 3.78 0.95 21.69
CA ILE A 374 4.59 1.78 22.58
C ILE A 374 6.10 1.63 22.34
N GLY A 375 6.52 0.54 21.71
CA GLY A 375 7.93 0.21 21.44
C GLY A 375 8.50 0.97 20.24
N LEU A 376 7.64 1.54 19.39
CA LEU A 376 8.02 2.40 18.28
C LEU A 376 8.47 3.80 18.76
N THR A 377 9.53 3.81 19.56
CA THR A 377 10.13 5.02 20.11
C THR A 377 11.03 5.69 19.08
N PRO A 378 11.16 7.04 19.10
CA PRO A 378 12.13 7.75 18.28
C PRO A 378 13.54 7.17 18.43
N GLN A 379 13.94 6.77 19.64
CA GLN A 379 15.24 6.17 19.91
C GLN A 379 15.48 4.89 19.11
N LEU A 380 14.49 4.00 19.00
CA LEU A 380 14.61 2.80 18.18
C LEU A 380 14.74 3.16 16.70
N THR A 381 13.84 4.01 16.20
CA THR A 381 13.85 4.41 14.79
C THR A 381 15.14 5.14 14.41
N ASP A 382 15.70 5.95 15.31
CA ASP A 382 16.91 6.72 15.08
C ASP A 382 18.14 5.81 15.03
N ARG A 383 18.20 4.74 15.83
CA ARG A 383 19.26 3.72 15.71
C ARG A 383 19.23 3.01 14.35
N PHE A 384 18.05 2.60 13.90
CA PHE A 384 17.91 1.99 12.58
C PHE A 384 18.29 2.97 11.46
N ARG A 385 17.88 4.23 11.56
CA ARG A 385 18.24 5.29 10.60
C ARG A 385 19.73 5.61 10.62
N ALA A 386 20.36 5.66 11.79
CA ALA A 386 21.80 5.84 11.91
C ALA A 386 22.57 4.69 11.26
N ARG A 387 21.99 3.48 11.24
CA ARG A 387 22.61 2.29 10.63
C ARG A 387 22.35 2.15 9.14
N PHE A 388 21.13 2.39 8.67
CA PHE A 388 20.70 2.09 7.29
C PHE A 388 20.33 3.34 6.47
N GLY A 389 20.44 4.53 7.05
CA GLY A 389 20.18 5.81 6.40
C GLY A 389 18.74 5.94 5.91
N ASN A 390 18.61 6.33 4.64
CA ASN A 390 17.34 6.55 3.96
C ASN A 390 16.59 5.27 3.58
N LYS A 391 17.15 4.09 3.84
CA LYS A 391 16.49 2.79 3.58
C LYS A 391 15.49 2.39 4.67
N VAL A 392 15.31 3.21 5.71
CA VAL A 392 14.42 2.92 6.83
C VAL A 392 13.09 3.65 6.66
N SER A 393 12.03 2.86 6.59
CA SER A 393 10.65 3.33 6.54
C SER A 393 9.93 2.97 7.84
N VAL A 394 9.09 3.88 8.32
CA VAL A 394 8.30 3.68 9.54
C VAL A 394 6.83 3.59 9.17
N TYR A 395 6.11 2.57 9.64
CA TYR A 395 4.72 2.33 9.26
C TYR A 395 3.84 1.95 10.45
N HIS A 396 2.91 2.84 10.81
CA HIS A 396 1.99 2.66 11.93
C HIS A 396 0.69 3.48 11.73
N SER A 397 -0.26 3.27 12.64
CA SER A 397 -1.59 3.89 12.61
C SER A 397 -1.60 5.40 12.87
N ALA A 398 -0.60 5.93 13.60
CA ALA A 398 -0.52 7.37 13.91
C ALA A 398 0.00 8.24 12.75
N LEU A 399 0.45 7.64 11.64
CA LEU A 399 0.72 8.35 10.40
C LEU A 399 -0.60 8.81 9.75
N SER A 400 -0.59 9.99 9.13
CA SER A 400 -1.73 10.46 8.33
C SER A 400 -1.98 9.56 7.12
N ASP A 401 -3.20 9.58 6.59
CA ASP A 401 -3.58 8.75 5.42
C ASP A 401 -2.64 8.97 4.22
N GLY A 402 -2.19 10.21 4.01
CA GLY A 402 -1.23 10.57 2.97
C GLY A 402 0.15 9.95 3.21
N GLU A 403 0.68 10.02 4.43
CA GLU A 403 1.99 9.46 4.80
C GLU A 403 1.97 7.93 4.71
N ARG A 404 0.90 7.30 5.19
CA ARG A 404 0.71 5.84 5.06
C ARG A 404 0.66 5.41 3.61
N TYR A 405 -0.08 6.15 2.77
CA TYR A 405 -0.18 5.86 1.35
C TYR A 405 1.17 5.99 0.63
N ASP A 406 1.90 7.08 0.90
CA ASP A 406 3.20 7.33 0.29
C ASP A 406 4.22 6.25 0.71
N THR A 407 4.33 5.97 2.02
CA THR A 407 5.23 4.94 2.55
C THR A 407 4.88 3.56 2.00
N TRP A 408 3.59 3.23 1.96
CA TRP A 408 3.13 1.94 1.43
C TRP A 408 3.48 1.77 -0.06
N ARG A 409 3.35 2.83 -0.88
CA ARG A 409 3.79 2.79 -2.29
C ARG A 409 5.30 2.58 -2.43
N GLN A 410 6.09 3.18 -1.55
CA GLN A 410 7.55 2.98 -1.57
C GLN A 410 7.93 1.54 -1.23
N MET A 411 7.16 0.86 -0.37
CA MET A 411 7.41 -0.55 -0.06
C MET A 411 7.30 -1.45 -1.29
N LEU A 412 6.45 -1.09 -2.26
CA LEU A 412 6.24 -1.86 -3.49
C LEU A 412 7.35 -1.75 -4.53
N THR A 413 8.24 -0.77 -4.47
CA THR A 413 9.26 -0.55 -5.52
C THR A 413 10.24 -1.72 -5.63
N GLY A 414 10.33 -2.55 -4.59
CA GLY A 414 11.26 -3.66 -4.50
C GLY A 414 12.69 -3.24 -4.17
N GLU A 415 12.92 -1.94 -3.91
CA GLU A 415 14.20 -1.46 -3.41
C GLU A 415 14.45 -2.04 -2.00
N PRO A 416 15.69 -2.50 -1.72
CA PRO A 416 16.03 -3.11 -0.42
C PRO A 416 15.86 -2.11 0.70
N GLN A 417 14.98 -2.42 1.64
CA GLN A 417 14.58 -1.49 2.70
C GLN A 417 14.34 -2.22 4.03
N VAL A 418 14.34 -1.43 5.11
CA VAL A 418 13.94 -1.87 6.43
C VAL A 418 12.64 -1.16 6.80
N VAL A 419 11.58 -1.92 6.99
CA VAL A 419 10.31 -1.38 7.49
C VAL A 419 10.22 -1.67 8.97
N ILE A 420 10.10 -0.60 9.76
CA ILE A 420 9.79 -0.68 11.18
C ILE A 420 8.32 -0.33 11.35
N GLY A 421 7.54 -1.21 11.95
CA GLY A 421 6.14 -0.92 12.14
C GLY A 421 5.53 -1.66 13.31
N THR A 422 4.28 -1.30 13.58
CA THR A 422 3.50 -1.97 14.62
C THR A 422 2.74 -3.16 14.04
N ARG A 423 1.78 -3.70 14.78
CA ARG A 423 0.94 -4.85 14.40
C ARG A 423 0.46 -4.86 12.93
N SER A 424 -0.02 -3.74 12.39
CA SER A 424 -0.56 -3.68 11.02
C SER A 424 0.50 -3.79 9.92
N ALA A 425 1.76 -3.51 10.22
CA ALA A 425 2.86 -3.62 9.28
C ALA A 425 3.17 -5.09 8.91
N VAL A 426 2.61 -6.08 9.61
CA VAL A 426 2.70 -7.50 9.20
C VAL A 426 2.14 -7.73 7.79
N PHE A 427 1.20 -6.87 7.36
CA PHE A 427 0.64 -6.87 6.01
C PHE A 427 1.38 -5.95 5.03
N ALA A 428 2.50 -5.33 5.40
CA ALA A 428 3.27 -4.50 4.49
C ALA A 428 3.74 -5.33 3.27
N PRO A 429 3.41 -4.92 2.03
CA PRO A 429 3.81 -5.65 0.84
C PRO A 429 5.25 -5.28 0.51
N LEU A 430 6.15 -6.19 0.88
CA LEU A 430 7.59 -6.02 0.75
C LEU A 430 8.09 -7.04 -0.25
N PRO A 431 8.36 -6.66 -1.51
CA PRO A 431 9.02 -7.54 -2.45
C PRO A 431 10.40 -7.93 -1.91
N ASN A 432 10.82 -9.16 -2.21
CA ASN A 432 12.12 -9.70 -1.78
C ASN A 432 12.33 -9.64 -0.26
N LEU A 433 11.28 -9.87 0.54
CA LEU A 433 11.38 -9.97 1.99
C LEU A 433 12.31 -11.13 2.37
N GLY A 434 13.32 -10.85 3.18
CA GLY A 434 14.35 -11.82 3.57
C GLY A 434 14.34 -12.20 5.04
N LEU A 435 13.67 -11.41 5.90
CA LEU A 435 13.63 -11.64 7.35
C LEU A 435 12.48 -10.85 7.96
N ILE A 436 11.73 -11.51 8.87
CA ILE A 436 10.84 -10.83 9.80
C ILE A 436 11.44 -10.92 11.21
N ILE A 437 11.39 -9.82 11.94
CA ILE A 437 11.74 -9.73 13.35
C ILE A 437 10.51 -9.24 14.10
N LEU A 438 10.04 -9.97 15.12
CA LEU A 438 9.12 -9.45 16.14
C LEU A 438 9.94 -9.16 17.40
N ASP A 439 10.06 -7.89 17.78
CA ASP A 439 10.65 -7.52 19.06
C ASP A 439 9.57 -7.49 20.15
N GLU A 440 9.95 -7.87 21.37
CA GLU A 440 9.04 -8.07 22.51
C GLU A 440 7.80 -8.90 22.14
N GLU A 441 8.04 -10.10 21.57
CA GLU A 441 7.00 -10.95 20.96
C GLU A 441 5.82 -11.32 21.88
N HIS A 442 6.03 -11.28 23.20
CA HIS A 442 5.02 -11.56 24.22
C HIS A 442 3.98 -10.45 24.38
N ASP A 443 4.23 -9.27 23.81
CA ASP A 443 3.40 -8.09 24.02
C ASP A 443 1.99 -8.28 23.44
N SER A 444 0.97 -7.98 24.25
CA SER A 444 -0.44 -8.18 23.87
C SER A 444 -0.92 -7.22 22.77
N SER A 445 -0.23 -6.10 22.53
CA SER A 445 -0.56 -5.14 21.46
C SER A 445 -0.45 -5.76 20.06
N PHE A 446 0.25 -6.89 19.90
CA PHE A 446 0.27 -7.65 18.66
C PHE A 446 -1.06 -8.38 18.36
N LYS A 447 -1.99 -8.48 19.31
CA LYS A 447 -3.35 -9.00 19.08
C LYS A 447 -4.29 -7.84 18.73
N GLN A 448 -4.98 -7.94 17.60
CA GLN A 448 -6.10 -7.06 17.24
C GLN A 448 -7.39 -7.56 17.89
N ASP A 449 -8.06 -6.66 18.61
CA ASP A 449 -9.26 -6.91 19.39
C ASP A 449 -10.41 -5.94 19.05
N SER A 450 -10.08 -4.71 18.65
CA SER A 450 -11.04 -3.62 18.41
C SER A 450 -11.72 -3.64 17.05
N LEU A 451 -11.00 -4.02 15.98
CA LEU A 451 -11.49 -3.99 14.61
C LEU A 451 -11.24 -5.31 13.91
N ILE A 452 -12.23 -5.77 13.16
CA ILE A 452 -12.16 -6.99 12.36
C ILE A 452 -11.17 -6.80 11.19
N PRO A 453 -10.32 -7.79 10.87
CA PRO A 453 -10.09 -9.06 11.57
C PRO A 453 -9.42 -8.92 12.94
N ASN A 454 -9.82 -9.76 13.89
CA ASN A 454 -9.16 -9.86 15.20
C ASN A 454 -7.92 -10.78 15.13
N TYR A 455 -6.98 -10.45 14.24
CA TYR A 455 -5.78 -11.26 14.00
C TYR A 455 -4.71 -11.06 15.08
N HIS A 456 -3.77 -12.00 15.20
CA HIS A 456 -2.54 -11.81 15.98
C HIS A 456 -1.35 -11.68 15.02
N ALA A 457 -0.64 -10.56 15.06
CA ALA A 457 0.47 -10.29 14.14
C ALA A 457 1.60 -11.34 14.21
N ARG A 458 1.89 -11.91 15.39
CA ARG A 458 2.84 -13.02 15.54
C ARG A 458 2.44 -14.24 14.70
N THR A 459 1.19 -14.65 14.79
CA THR A 459 0.64 -15.77 14.00
C THR A 459 0.67 -15.45 12.50
N VAL A 460 0.28 -14.23 12.11
CA VAL A 460 0.33 -13.82 10.69
C VAL A 460 1.78 -13.78 10.18
N ALA A 461 2.73 -13.32 10.99
CA ALA A 461 4.15 -13.30 10.64
C ALA A 461 4.72 -14.71 10.44
N GLN A 462 4.33 -15.68 11.29
CA GLN A 462 4.67 -17.10 11.13
C GLN A 462 4.14 -17.65 9.80
N TRP A 463 2.85 -17.46 9.51
CA TRP A 463 2.28 -17.92 8.24
C TRP A 463 2.91 -17.26 7.03
N ARG A 464 3.26 -15.98 7.15
CA ARG A 464 3.93 -15.26 6.07
C ARG A 464 5.34 -15.82 5.84
N ALA A 465 6.09 -16.09 6.91
CA ALA A 465 7.39 -16.75 6.85
C ALA A 465 7.33 -18.15 6.23
N GLU A 466 6.28 -18.92 6.54
CA GLU A 466 6.00 -20.22 5.92
C GLU A 466 5.74 -20.11 4.41
N LEU A 467 4.84 -19.21 4.00
CA LEU A 467 4.39 -19.08 2.61
C LEU A 467 5.46 -18.49 1.68
N GLU A 468 6.30 -17.60 2.20
CA GLU A 468 7.34 -16.92 1.42
C GLU A 468 8.75 -17.53 1.69
N ASN A 469 8.83 -18.55 2.53
CA ASN A 469 10.02 -19.35 2.83
C ASN A 469 11.24 -18.52 3.31
N TYR A 470 11.03 -17.67 4.33
CA TYR A 470 12.10 -16.90 4.96
C TYR A 470 12.10 -17.04 6.49
N PRO A 471 13.20 -16.67 7.17
CA PRO A 471 13.29 -16.78 8.62
C PRO A 471 12.42 -15.77 9.38
N LEU A 472 11.98 -16.20 10.57
CA LEU A 472 11.31 -15.39 11.57
C LEU A 472 12.12 -15.39 12.86
N VAL A 473 12.47 -14.21 13.36
CA VAL A 473 13.13 -14.02 14.65
C VAL A 473 12.12 -13.45 15.64
N LEU A 474 11.89 -14.18 16.74
CA LEU A 474 11.07 -13.75 17.86
C LEU A 474 12.00 -13.28 18.98
N GLY A 475 12.01 -11.99 19.25
CA GLY A 475 12.81 -11.36 20.28
C GLY A 475 12.06 -11.19 21.57
N SER A 476 12.61 -11.63 22.70
CA SER A 476 11.97 -11.35 23.99
C SER A 476 12.90 -11.49 25.19
N ALA A 477 12.65 -10.66 26.22
CA ALA A 477 13.18 -10.89 27.56
C ALA A 477 12.30 -11.87 28.37
N THR A 478 11.00 -11.89 28.11
CA THR A 478 10.00 -12.72 28.79
C THR A 478 9.12 -13.39 27.75
N PRO A 479 9.59 -14.45 27.09
CA PRO A 479 8.85 -15.10 26.01
C PRO A 479 7.47 -15.58 26.46
N SER A 480 6.49 -15.51 25.57
CA SER A 480 5.19 -16.11 25.79
C SER A 480 5.30 -17.62 25.97
N LEU A 481 4.37 -18.20 26.75
CA LEU A 481 4.35 -19.65 26.98
C LEU A 481 4.19 -20.43 25.67
N GLU A 482 3.38 -19.93 24.74
CA GLU A 482 3.19 -20.52 23.41
C GLU A 482 4.50 -20.60 22.63
N THR A 483 5.26 -19.50 22.60
CA THR A 483 6.56 -19.44 21.93
C THR A 483 7.59 -20.33 22.65
N TRP A 484 7.57 -20.36 23.99
CA TRP A 484 8.48 -21.20 24.78
C TRP A 484 8.25 -22.70 24.54
N VAL A 485 6.99 -23.14 24.52
CA VAL A 485 6.62 -24.54 24.29
C VAL A 485 6.94 -24.97 22.86
N SER A 486 6.54 -24.18 21.85
CA SER A 486 6.77 -24.51 20.43
C SER A 486 8.25 -24.67 20.10
N VAL A 487 9.11 -23.78 20.61
CA VAL A 487 10.56 -23.89 20.42
C VAL A 487 11.15 -25.07 21.20
N GLY A 488 10.64 -25.34 22.42
CA GLY A 488 11.05 -26.49 23.22
C GLY A 488 10.74 -27.84 22.58
N GLU A 489 9.61 -27.98 21.90
CA GLU A 489 9.22 -29.20 21.17
C GLU A 489 10.00 -29.36 19.85
N ALA A 490 10.23 -28.26 19.12
CA ALA A 490 11.05 -28.26 17.90
C ALA A 490 12.54 -28.58 18.17
N GLY A 491 13.07 -28.14 19.32
CA GLY A 491 14.42 -28.48 19.76
C GLY A 491 14.58 -29.96 20.13
N ARG A 492 13.51 -30.59 20.66
CA ARG A 492 13.51 -32.02 21.03
C ARG A 492 13.43 -32.93 19.81
N THR A 493 12.65 -32.56 18.79
CA THR A 493 12.52 -33.34 17.55
C THR A 493 13.80 -33.32 16.70
N ARG A 494 14.54 -32.20 16.66
CA ARG A 494 15.88 -32.17 16.03
C ARG A 494 16.93 -32.97 16.81
N GLY A 495 16.85 -32.99 18.15
CA GLY A 495 17.80 -33.75 18.99
C GLY A 495 17.60 -35.28 18.99
N GLN A 496 16.47 -35.78 18.49
CA GLN A 496 16.22 -37.23 18.34
C GLN A 496 16.69 -37.78 16.99
N GLY A 497 16.71 -36.97 15.92
CA GLY A 497 17.19 -37.40 14.59
C GLY A 497 18.71 -37.67 14.53
N ASP A 498 19.51 -36.99 15.36
CA ASP A 498 20.97 -37.16 15.39
C ASP A 498 21.44 -38.32 16.27
N LYS A 499 20.53 -39.06 16.93
CA LYS A 499 20.89 -40.20 17.80
C LYS A 499 20.60 -41.58 17.21
N GLU A 500 19.94 -41.69 16.06
CA GLU A 500 19.59 -42.99 15.46
C GLU A 500 20.49 -43.46 14.29
N THR A 501 21.56 -42.73 13.94
CA THR A 501 22.47 -43.13 12.83
C THR A 501 23.87 -43.58 13.22
N THR A 502 24.12 -43.93 14.49
CA THR A 502 25.36 -44.60 14.90
C THR A 502 25.06 -45.77 15.82
N GLY A 503 24.90 -46.97 15.27
CA GLY A 503 24.77 -48.16 16.10
C GLY A 503 24.24 -49.45 15.46
N GLN A 504 24.61 -49.78 14.22
CA GLN A 504 24.53 -51.17 13.76
C GLN A 504 25.81 -51.50 12.99
N GLY A 505 26.81 -51.92 13.75
CA GLY A 505 28.03 -52.56 13.27
C GLY A 505 28.14 -53.92 13.94
N ASP A 506 28.25 -54.94 13.10
CA ASP A 506 28.21 -56.37 13.39
C ASP A 506 29.13 -56.81 14.54
N LYS A 507 28.60 -57.69 15.41
CA LYS A 507 29.40 -58.58 16.25
C LYS A 507 29.14 -60.02 15.83
N GLU A 508 29.85 -60.46 14.78
CA GLU A 508 30.16 -61.87 14.61
C GLU A 508 31.10 -62.31 15.75
N THR A 509 30.67 -63.34 16.47
CA THR A 509 31.37 -63.90 17.62
C THR A 509 32.03 -65.20 17.16
N THR A 510 33.31 -65.15 16.80
CA THR A 510 34.14 -66.35 16.63
C THR A 510 34.61 -66.84 17.99
N GLY A 511 34.13 -68.02 18.39
CA GLY A 511 34.63 -68.78 19.53
C GLY A 511 35.11 -70.16 19.09
N GLN A 512 36.40 -70.44 19.33
CA GLN A 512 37.12 -71.72 19.40
C GLN A 512 38.58 -71.38 19.03
N GLY A 513 39.61 -71.59 19.83
CA GLY A 513 39.80 -72.45 20.98
C GLY A 513 41.14 -73.15 20.75
N ASP A 514 42.12 -72.96 21.63
CA ASP A 514 43.29 -73.83 21.85
C ASP A 514 43.94 -73.31 23.16
N LYS A 515 43.97 -74.09 24.26
CA LYS A 515 44.98 -75.13 24.59
C LYS A 515 46.40 -74.58 24.42
N GLU A 516 47.34 -74.66 25.36
CA GLU A 516 47.59 -75.54 26.50
C GLU A 516 48.90 -75.00 27.14
N THR A 517 49.10 -75.18 28.45
CA THR A 517 50.41 -75.35 29.16
C THR A 517 51.48 -74.22 29.09
N THR A 518 52.15 -73.78 30.16
CA THR A 518 52.42 -74.26 31.54
C THR A 518 52.73 -73.06 32.41
#